data_AF-A0A1S6JGL1-F1
#
_entry.id   AF-A0A1S6JGL1-F1
#
_cell.length_a   1.000
_cell.length_b   1.000
_cell.length_c   1.000
_cell.angle_alpha   90.00
_cell.angle_beta   90.00
_cell.angle_gamma   90.00
#
_symmetry.space_group_name_H-M   'P 1'
#
loop_
_entity.id
_entity.type
_entity.pdbx_description
1 polymer ?
#
loop_
_entity_poly.entity_id
_entity_poly.type
_entity_poly.pdbx_seq_one_letter_code
_entity_poly.pdbx_strand_id
1 'polypeptide(L)' 'MYRLNVARILEAAQKRGDRTAYAIAKRAGVSISSAYRYVDGSAQPDLNSALRLAEAYDLDIRTFMQRVEDEDEEPAGVAA' A
#
# COMPACT_ATOMS: atom_id res chain seq x y z
N MET A 1 2.35 9.16 -9.81
CA MET A 1 2.99 7.95 -9.20
C MET A 1 1.98 6.91 -8.65
N TYR A 2 2.39 5.72 -8.16
CA TYR A 2 1.52 4.80 -7.38
C TYR A 2 1.84 4.86 -5.89
N ARG A 3 0.82 4.87 -5.02
CA ARG A 3 0.96 4.98 -3.57
C ARG A 3 0.10 3.95 -2.84
N LEU A 4 0.64 3.40 -1.75
CA LEU A 4 -0.06 2.52 -0.83
C LEU A 4 -1.22 3.26 -0.15
N ASN A 5 -2.42 2.74 -0.34
CA ASN A 5 -3.60 3.09 0.43
C ASN A 5 -3.61 2.25 1.73
N VAL A 6 -3.04 2.84 2.79
CA VAL A 6 -2.89 2.21 4.10
C VAL A 6 -4.25 1.74 4.66
N ALA A 7 -5.30 2.54 4.49
CA ALA A 7 -6.63 2.21 4.99
C ALA A 7 -7.16 0.90 4.39
N ARG A 8 -6.93 0.67 3.09
CA ARG A 8 -7.35 -0.57 2.40
C ARG A 8 -6.63 -1.81 2.93
N ILE A 9 -5.33 -1.71 3.18
CA ILE A 9 -4.58 -2.80 3.80
C ILE A 9 -5.06 -3.05 5.24
N LEU A 10 -5.27 -2.01 6.03
CA LEU A 10 -5.75 -2.16 7.41
C LEU A 10 -7.16 -2.76 7.47
N GLU A 11 -8.05 -2.39 6.54
CA GLU A 11 -9.37 -2.98 6.42
C GLU A 11 -9.29 -4.48 6.10
N ALA A 12 -8.46 -4.87 5.12
CA ALA A 12 -8.26 -6.27 4.76
C ALA A 12 -7.59 -7.08 5.89
N ALA A 13 -6.59 -6.50 6.56
CA ALA A 13 -5.93 -7.06 7.72
C ALA A 13 -6.92 -7.33 8.86
N GLN A 14 -7.76 -6.35 9.20
CA GLN A 14 -8.78 -6.50 10.23
C GLN A 14 -9.77 -7.63 9.91
N LYS A 15 -10.22 -7.76 8.65
CA LYS A 15 -11.12 -8.85 8.21
C LYS A 15 -10.48 -10.24 8.37
N ARG A 16 -9.14 -10.34 8.29
CA ARG A 16 -8.38 -11.59 8.51
C ARG A 16 -7.91 -11.78 9.96
N GLY A 17 -8.25 -10.86 10.87
CA GLY A 17 -7.90 -10.91 12.29
C GLY A 17 -6.54 -10.29 12.65
N ASP A 18 -5.86 -9.65 11.69
CA ASP A 18 -4.57 -9.01 11.92
C ASP A 18 -4.77 -7.57 12.38
N ARG A 19 -4.50 -7.31 13.65
CA ARG A 19 -4.74 -6.01 14.30
C ARG A 19 -3.47 -5.20 14.57
N THR A 20 -2.32 -5.70 14.17
CA THR A 20 -1.02 -5.06 14.40
C THR A 20 -0.14 -5.14 13.16
N ALA A 21 0.76 -4.17 12.99
CA ALA A 21 1.78 -4.20 11.93
C ALA A 21 2.63 -5.48 12.00
N TYR A 22 2.88 -6.00 13.21
CA TYR A 22 3.54 -7.30 13.40
C TYR A 22 2.75 -8.48 12.80
N ALA A 23 1.44 -8.55 13.02
CA ALA A 23 0.60 -9.60 12.44
C ALA A 23 0.57 -9.51 10.90
N ILE A 24 0.50 -8.29 10.36
CA ILE A 24 0.60 -8.02 8.93
C ILE A 24 1.94 -8.50 8.37
N ALA A 25 3.05 -8.16 9.03
CA ALA A 25 4.38 -8.59 8.64
C ALA A 25 4.50 -10.12 8.60
N LYS A 26 4.02 -10.78 9.65
CA LYS A 26 4.06 -12.23 9.79
C LYS A 26 3.24 -12.93 8.71
N ARG A 27 2.03 -12.45 8.41
CA ARG A 27 1.18 -13.06 7.36
C ARG A 27 1.75 -12.82 5.97
N ALA A 28 2.17 -11.58 5.67
CA ALA A 28 2.62 -11.20 4.35
C ALA A 28 4.08 -11.60 4.07
N GLY A 29 4.85 -12.04 5.06
CA GLY A 29 6.27 -12.34 4.85
C GLY A 29 7.08 -11.10 4.43
N VAL A 30 6.72 -9.93 4.96
CA VAL A 30 7.49 -8.70 4.81
C VAL A 30 8.24 -8.41 6.12
N SER A 31 9.29 -7.58 6.06
CA SER A 31 10.03 -7.25 7.29
C SER A 31 9.12 -6.50 8.27
N ILE A 32 9.30 -6.76 9.58
CA ILE A 32 8.50 -6.10 10.63
C ILE A 32 8.69 -4.58 10.56
N SER A 33 9.93 -4.11 10.43
CA SER A 33 10.23 -2.67 10.32
C SER A 33 9.61 -2.04 9.08
N SER A 34 9.56 -2.74 7.95
CA SER A 34 8.83 -2.29 6.76
C SER A 34 7.34 -2.19 7.02
N ALA A 35 6.72 -3.20 7.65
CA ALA A 35 5.29 -3.18 7.92
C ALA A 35 4.87 -2.02 8.82
N TYR A 36 5.66 -1.67 9.85
CA TYR A 36 5.41 -0.48 10.66
C TYR A 36 5.44 0.79 9.81
N ARG A 37 6.48 0.97 8.98
CA ARG A 37 6.61 2.13 8.09
C ARG A 37 5.55 2.21 6.99
N TYR A 38 5.02 1.07 6.56
CA TYR A 38 3.90 1.03 5.63
C TYR A 38 2.60 1.47 6.30
N VAL A 39 2.36 0.99 7.53
CA VAL A 39 1.15 1.31 8.31
C VAL A 39 1.13 2.77 8.78
N ASP A 40 2.28 3.36 9.11
CA ASP A 40 2.37 4.78 9.47
C ASP A 40 2.50 5.71 8.25
N GLY A 41 2.67 5.15 7.05
CA GLY A 41 2.77 5.88 5.79
C GLY A 41 4.14 6.55 5.52
N SER A 42 5.14 6.32 6.37
CA SER A 42 6.50 6.87 6.22
C SER A 42 7.31 6.16 5.13
N ALA A 43 6.88 4.99 4.66
CA ALA A 43 7.50 4.30 3.53
C ALA A 43 6.48 3.70 2.56
N GLN A 44 6.91 3.53 1.32
CA GLN A 44 6.19 2.76 0.30
C GLN A 44 6.76 1.34 0.20
N PRO A 45 5.91 0.32 -0.03
CA PRO A 45 6.39 -1.01 -0.33
C PRO A 45 7.08 -1.02 -1.70
N ASP A 46 8.19 -1.76 -1.80
CA ASP A 46 8.70 -2.18 -3.09
C ASP A 46 7.72 -3.15 -3.77
N LEU A 47 7.93 -3.44 -5.05
CA LEU A 47 7.03 -4.29 -5.82
C LEU A 47 6.86 -5.69 -5.20
N ASN A 48 7.93 -6.32 -4.70
CA ASN A 48 7.85 -7.65 -4.09
C ASN A 48 7.05 -7.61 -2.79
N SER A 49 7.30 -6.61 -1.95
CA SER A 49 6.55 -6.39 -0.71
C SER A 49 5.06 -6.11 -0.98
N ALA A 50 4.75 -5.36 -2.05
CA ALA A 50 3.38 -5.11 -2.47
C ALA A 50 2.70 -6.40 -2.97
N LEU A 51 3.35 -7.19 -3.82
CA LEU A 51 2.81 -8.46 -4.30
C LEU A 51 2.59 -9.46 -3.16
N ARG A 52 3.49 -9.49 -2.17
CA ARG A 52 3.32 -10.30 -0.96
C ARG A 52 2.11 -9.90 -0.13
N LEU A 53 1.85 -8.60 0.01
CA LEU A 53 0.64 -8.11 0.67
C LEU A 53 -0.62 -8.51 -0.13
N ALA A 54 -0.57 -8.41 -1.46
CA ALA A 54 -1.67 -8.82 -2.33
C ALA A 54 -2.01 -10.32 -2.17
N GLU A 55 -1.00 -11.19 -2.23
CA GLU A 55 -1.15 -12.64 -2.05
C GLU A 55 -1.68 -12.98 -0.65
N ALA A 56 -1.11 -12.39 0.39
CA ALA A 56 -1.45 -12.68 1.78
C ALA A 56 -2.89 -12.31 2.18
N TYR A 57 -3.45 -11.29 1.55
CA TYR A 57 -4.81 -10.81 1.81
C TYR A 57 -5.81 -11.20 0.74
N ASP A 58 -5.38 -11.91 -0.32
CA ASP A 58 -6.20 -12.28 -1.47
C ASP A 58 -6.84 -11.05 -2.14
N LEU A 59 -5.98 -10.09 -2.48
CA LEU A 59 -6.35 -8.81 -3.10
C LEU A 59 -5.64 -8.64 -4.45
N ASP A 60 -6.31 -7.99 -5.41
CA ASP A 60 -5.60 -7.42 -6.56
C ASP A 60 -4.75 -6.23 -6.07
N ILE A 61 -3.48 -6.17 -6.50
CA ILE A 61 -2.54 -5.10 -6.11
C ILE A 61 -3.09 -3.69 -6.40
N ARG A 62 -3.92 -3.52 -7.45
CA ARG A 62 -4.58 -2.26 -7.82
C ARG A 62 -5.64 -1.82 -6.80
N THR A 63 -6.07 -2.71 -5.90
CA THR A 63 -7.03 -2.41 -4.83
C THR A 63 -6.42 -1.54 -3.74
N PHE A 64 -5.12 -1.63 -3.53
CA PHE A 64 -4.41 -0.89 -2.47
C PHE A 64 -3.20 -0.10 -2.96
N MET A 65 -2.68 -0.34 -4.16
CA MET A 65 -1.73 0.56 -4.81
C MET A 65 -2.51 1.52 -5.71
N GLN A 66 -2.80 2.72 -5.21
CA GLN A 66 -3.60 3.72 -5.89
C GLN A 66 -2.71 4.62 -6.78
N ARG A 67 -3.13 4.86 -8.02
CA ARG A 67 -2.53 5.90 -8.86
C ARG A 67 -2.86 7.25 -8.26
N VAL A 68 -1.84 8.04 -7.97
CA VAL A 68 -1.95 9.45 -7.59
C VAL A 68 -1.37 10.27 -8.74
N GLU A 69 -2.10 11.31 -9.12
CA GLU A 69 -1.60 12.32 -10.07
C GLU A 69 -0.42 13.03 -9.41
N ASP A 70 0.62 13.27 -10.20
CA ASP A 70 1.74 14.09 -9.76
C ASP A 70 1.28 15.54 -9.94
N GLU A 71 1.37 16.38 -8.90
CA GLU A 71 0.89 17.78 -8.92
C GLU A 71 1.57 18.66 -9.99
N ASP A 72 2.59 18.15 -10.67
CA ASP A 72 3.35 18.84 -11.72
C ASP A 72 2.76 18.65 -13.15
N GLU A 73 1.68 17.89 -13.33
CA GLU A 73 0.91 17.89 -14.59
C GLU A 73 -0.05 19.11 -14.62
N GLU A 74 0.52 20.32 -14.66
CA GLU A 74 -0.21 21.49 -15.18
C GLU A 74 -0.67 21.15 -16.61
N PRO A 75 -1.96 21.32 -16.96
CA PRO A 75 -2.41 21.05 -18.32
C PRO A 75 -1.72 22.04 -19.26
N ALA A 76 -0.75 21.54 -20.01
CA ALA A 76 -0.16 22.24 -21.14
C ALA A 76 -1.25 22.45 -22.21
N GLY A 77 -1.97 23.57 -22.12
CA GLY A 77 -2.88 23.98 -23.19
C GLY A 77 -4.09 24.77 -22.74
N VAL A 78 -3.88 26.05 -22.40
CA VAL A 78 -4.77 27.11 -22.89
C VAL A 78 -3.89 28.31 -23.30
N ALA A 79 -3.25 28.19 -24.47
CA ALA A 79 -2.79 29.38 -25.17
C ALA A 79 -4.03 29.98 -25.85
N ALA A 80 -4.45 31.15 -25.37
CA ALA A 80 -5.50 32.00 -25.93
C ALA A 80 -4.96 32.85 -27.09
#